data_AF-A0A7V7HKP4-F1
#
_entry.id   AF-A0A7V7HKP4-F1
#
_cell.length_a   1.000
_cell.length_b   1.000
_cell.length_c   1.000
_cell.angle_alpha   90.00
_cell.angle_beta   90.00
_cell.angle_gamma   90.00
#
_symmetry.space_group_name_H-M   'P 1'
#
loop_
_entity.id
_entity.type
_entity.pdbx_description
1 polymer ?
#
loop_
_entity_poly.entity_id
_entity_poly.type
_entity_poly.pdbx_seq_one_letter_code
_entity_poly.pdbx_strand_id
1 'polypeptide(L)'
;MSTKTLADFKGYEGIAIQVKFTKPEYLEGFLDGKLFMNNFKYFIDLEKEKKEKGQGDKLEAGFVFRGTNITLHYEGKEIGKAKSAEVVERYSEAEKLPIFCLARFESKDLSVVEESEDGLKVKIQLSKEDQEAFLKDFGPIAVVLPGDFYDRIYKTCKEKEIESTAGKVAYLDYDYHDSGRKKLFDEGSVDMFFWKDDFFRYQRECRIVLTDTFVEENLVLEVGSLRDKAIVLDTKEFFENFIFDVNFEEMKELIK
;
A
#
# COMPACT_ATOMS: atom_id res chain seq x y z
N MET A 1 6.32 -28.93 -7.88
CA MET A 1 5.03 -29.06 -7.17
C MET A 1 4.59 -27.64 -6.85
N SER A 2 3.37 -27.21 -7.21
CA SER A 2 2.90 -25.89 -6.81
C SER A 2 2.72 -25.89 -5.29
N THR A 3 3.37 -24.96 -4.61
CA THR A 3 3.18 -24.76 -3.17
C THR A 3 1.75 -24.32 -2.92
N LYS A 4 1.02 -25.02 -2.03
CA LYS A 4 -0.33 -24.59 -1.62
C LYS A 4 -0.23 -23.26 -0.88
N THR A 5 -1.16 -22.36 -1.16
CA THR A 5 -1.33 -21.12 -0.42
C THR A 5 -2.51 -21.22 0.52
N LEU A 6 -2.59 -20.33 1.50
CA LEU A 6 -3.70 -20.27 2.43
C LEU A 6 -5.04 -19.98 1.72
N ALA A 7 -5.00 -19.31 0.55
CA ALA A 7 -6.19 -19.09 -0.29
C ALA A 7 -6.80 -20.37 -0.86
N ASP A 8 -6.06 -21.49 -0.86
CA ASP A 8 -6.58 -22.80 -1.29
C ASP A 8 -7.46 -23.47 -0.22
N PHE A 9 -7.54 -22.90 0.99
CA PHE A 9 -8.29 -23.43 2.12
C PHE A 9 -9.55 -22.60 2.37
N LYS A 10 -10.70 -23.25 2.30
CA LYS A 10 -12.00 -22.60 2.49
C LYS A 10 -12.11 -21.97 3.89
N GLY A 11 -12.56 -20.73 3.95
CA GLY A 11 -12.74 -19.98 5.20
C GLY A 11 -11.53 -19.16 5.62
N TYR A 12 -10.43 -19.23 4.87
CA TYR A 12 -9.21 -18.48 5.15
C TYR A 12 -8.99 -17.30 4.20
N GLU A 13 -9.93 -17.00 3.31
CA GLU A 13 -9.78 -16.00 2.24
C GLU A 13 -9.58 -14.57 2.79
N GLY A 14 -10.03 -14.29 4.00
CA GLY A 14 -9.92 -12.99 4.66
C GLY A 14 -8.62 -12.76 5.46
N ILE A 15 -7.76 -13.78 5.58
CA ILE A 15 -6.56 -13.69 6.39
C ILE A 15 -5.51 -12.82 5.71
N ALA A 16 -4.94 -11.91 6.49
CA ALA A 16 -3.83 -11.10 6.05
C ALA A 16 -2.97 -10.67 7.24
N ILE A 17 -1.69 -10.45 6.96
CA ILE A 17 -0.78 -9.80 7.90
C ILE A 17 -0.34 -8.45 7.34
N GLN A 18 -0.10 -7.50 8.24
CA GLN A 18 0.33 -6.16 7.88
C GLN A 18 1.72 -5.91 8.41
N VAL A 19 2.57 -5.35 7.57
CA VAL A 19 3.98 -5.19 7.87
C VAL A 19 4.42 -3.78 7.47
N LYS A 20 5.08 -3.09 8.39
CA LYS A 20 5.83 -1.88 8.08
C LYS A 20 7.28 -2.26 7.84
N PHE A 21 7.75 -2.08 6.62
CA PHE A 21 9.18 -2.11 6.32
C PHE A 21 9.76 -0.71 6.57
N THR A 22 10.89 -0.64 7.27
CA THR A 22 11.49 0.63 7.68
C THR A 22 13.00 0.53 7.88
N LYS A 23 13.61 1.68 8.18
CA LYS A 23 15.02 1.81 8.54
C LYS A 23 15.22 1.92 10.06
N PRO A 24 16.39 1.52 10.59
CA PRO A 24 16.68 1.56 12.03
C PRO A 24 16.40 2.92 12.69
N GLU A 25 16.73 4.02 12.00
CA GLU A 25 16.54 5.38 12.53
C GLU A 25 15.08 5.76 12.81
N TYR A 26 14.10 5.05 12.20
CA TYR A 26 12.67 5.33 12.38
C TYR A 26 11.97 4.31 13.29
N LEU A 27 12.64 3.22 13.67
CA LEU A 27 12.02 2.10 14.37
C LEU A 27 11.44 2.52 15.72
N GLU A 28 12.24 3.17 16.57
CA GLU A 28 11.81 3.48 17.95
C GLU A 28 10.60 4.42 17.97
N GLY A 29 10.61 5.46 17.11
CA GLY A 29 9.45 6.35 16.98
C GLY A 29 8.20 5.61 16.51
N PHE A 30 8.34 4.68 15.56
CA PHE A 30 7.23 3.88 15.08
C PHE A 30 6.67 2.95 16.17
N LEU A 31 7.53 2.28 16.94
CA LEU A 31 7.13 1.43 18.07
C LEU A 31 6.50 2.21 19.23
N ASP A 32 6.87 3.49 19.40
CA ASP A 32 6.21 4.41 20.34
C ASP A 32 4.85 4.90 19.83
N GLY A 33 4.42 4.48 18.64
CA GLY A 33 3.13 4.83 18.06
C GLY A 33 3.13 6.10 17.23
N LYS A 34 4.29 6.60 16.81
CA LYS A 34 4.39 7.80 15.96
C LYS A 34 4.33 7.40 14.50
N LEU A 35 3.16 7.56 13.88
CA LEU A 35 2.97 7.32 12.46
C LEU A 35 3.40 8.57 11.68
N PHE A 36 4.60 8.53 11.11
CA PHE A 36 5.08 9.60 10.24
C PHE A 36 4.42 9.47 8.85
N MET A 37 3.61 10.46 8.49
CA MET A 37 2.79 10.51 7.29
C MET A 37 3.31 11.63 6.39
N ASN A 38 4.14 11.29 5.41
CA ASN A 38 4.45 12.22 4.32
C ASN A 38 3.18 12.51 3.52
N ASN A 39 3.14 13.64 2.82
CA ASN A 39 2.11 13.89 1.83
C ASN A 39 2.40 13.19 0.48
N PHE A 40 1.43 13.16 -0.43
CA PHE A 40 1.63 12.60 -1.77
C PHE A 40 2.73 13.32 -2.57
N LYS A 41 2.89 14.64 -2.39
CA LYS A 41 3.93 15.45 -3.03
C LYS A 41 5.33 14.89 -2.77
N TYR A 42 5.63 14.47 -1.54
CA TYR A 42 6.90 13.84 -1.20
C TYR A 42 7.22 12.65 -2.11
N PHE A 43 6.27 11.72 -2.32
CA PHE A 43 6.50 10.53 -3.15
C PHE A 43 6.60 10.86 -4.64
N ILE A 44 5.84 11.86 -5.09
CA ILE A 44 5.90 12.37 -6.46
C ILE A 44 7.29 12.96 -6.75
N ASP A 45 7.76 13.82 -5.84
CA ASP A 45 9.05 14.50 -5.99
C ASP A 45 10.21 13.51 -5.83
N LEU A 46 10.07 12.51 -4.95
CA LEU A 46 11.07 11.46 -4.75
C LEU A 46 11.41 10.71 -6.05
N GLU A 47 10.41 10.32 -6.85
CA GLU A 47 10.67 9.69 -8.15
C GLU A 47 11.23 10.71 -9.16
N LYS A 48 10.68 11.92 -9.22
CA LYS A 48 11.14 12.96 -10.17
C LYS A 48 12.62 13.31 -9.97
N GLU A 49 13.07 13.40 -8.72
CA GLU A 49 14.43 13.75 -8.36
C GLU A 49 15.40 12.59 -8.57
N LYS A 50 15.06 11.39 -8.07
CA LYS A 50 15.92 10.22 -8.17
C LYS A 50 15.92 9.61 -9.57
N LYS A 51 14.87 9.85 -10.36
CA LYS A 51 14.63 9.24 -11.67
C LYS A 51 14.64 7.71 -11.63
N GLU A 52 14.34 7.14 -10.46
CA GLU A 52 14.24 5.72 -10.21
C GLU A 52 12.92 5.43 -9.50
N LYS A 53 12.21 4.41 -9.99
CA LYS A 53 11.03 3.88 -9.30
C LYS A 53 11.47 3.07 -8.08
N GLY A 54 10.68 3.15 -7.01
CA GLY A 54 10.89 2.47 -5.73
C GLY A 54 9.81 2.88 -4.77
N GLN A 55 10.14 3.62 -3.70
CA GLN A 55 9.12 4.22 -2.82
C GLN A 55 8.31 5.33 -3.50
N GLY A 56 8.93 6.11 -4.39
CA GLY A 56 8.27 7.22 -5.08
C GLY A 56 7.46 6.76 -6.28
N ASP A 57 6.33 7.41 -6.51
CA ASP A 57 5.55 7.31 -7.74
C ASP A 57 5.13 8.74 -8.18
N LYS A 58 5.64 9.20 -9.32
CA LYS A 58 5.36 10.53 -9.91
C LYS A 58 3.90 10.69 -10.37
N LEU A 59 3.14 9.59 -10.41
CA LEU A 59 1.78 9.50 -10.90
C LEU A 59 0.72 9.45 -9.77
N GLU A 60 1.15 9.49 -8.51
CA GLU A 60 0.31 9.37 -7.29
C GLU A 60 -0.81 10.40 -7.14
N ALA A 61 -1.99 10.01 -6.67
CA ALA A 61 -3.11 10.93 -6.44
C ALA A 61 -3.56 11.68 -7.72
N GLY A 62 -3.48 11.03 -8.88
CA GLY A 62 -3.90 11.59 -10.15
C GLY A 62 -4.58 10.57 -11.07
N PHE A 63 -5.37 11.06 -12.02
CA PHE A 63 -5.83 10.28 -13.16
C PHE A 63 -4.75 10.28 -14.24
N VAL A 64 -4.36 9.09 -14.69
CA VAL A 64 -3.26 8.90 -15.64
C VAL A 64 -3.75 8.10 -16.82
N PHE A 65 -3.43 8.57 -18.02
CA PHE A 65 -3.67 7.87 -19.27
C PHE A 65 -2.47 8.02 -20.19
N ARG A 66 -2.07 6.91 -20.82
CA ARG A 66 -1.06 6.87 -21.87
C ARG A 66 -1.73 6.54 -23.19
N GLY A 67 -1.46 7.35 -24.20
CA GLY A 67 -1.98 7.14 -25.56
C GLY A 67 -0.83 6.98 -26.55
N THR A 68 -1.05 6.18 -27.59
CA THR A 68 -0.15 6.09 -28.75
C THR A 68 -0.86 6.61 -30.00
N ASN A 69 -0.08 7.12 -30.97
CA ASN A 69 -0.56 7.62 -32.26
C ASN A 69 -1.66 8.70 -32.13
N ILE A 70 -1.46 9.66 -31.24
CA ILE A 70 -2.42 10.74 -30.99
C ILE A 70 -2.36 11.75 -32.15
N THR A 71 -3.54 12.13 -32.65
CA THR A 71 -3.70 13.21 -33.61
C THR A 71 -4.50 14.34 -32.96
N LEU A 72 -3.92 15.54 -32.95
CA LEU A 72 -4.55 16.74 -32.41
C LEU A 72 -5.30 17.45 -33.52
N HIS A 73 -6.57 17.77 -33.27
CA HIS A 73 -7.41 18.52 -34.19
C HIS A 73 -7.84 19.85 -33.57
N TYR A 74 -7.78 20.93 -34.35
CA TYR A 74 -8.41 22.21 -34.02
C TYR A 74 -9.37 22.57 -35.16
N GLU A 75 -10.64 22.76 -34.83
CA GLU A 75 -11.71 23.03 -35.81
C GLU A 75 -11.73 22.02 -36.98
N GLY A 76 -11.53 20.73 -36.68
CA GLY A 76 -11.51 19.65 -37.68
C GLY A 76 -10.21 19.54 -38.50
N LYS A 77 -9.30 20.50 -38.41
CA LYS A 77 -7.98 20.43 -39.05
C LYS A 77 -6.98 19.71 -38.15
N GLU A 78 -6.27 18.73 -38.70
CA GLU A 78 -5.10 18.15 -38.03
C GLU A 78 -4.03 19.25 -37.82
N ILE A 79 -3.68 19.50 -36.56
CA ILE A 79 -2.67 20.49 -36.15
C ILE A 79 -1.42 19.86 -35.55
N GLY A 80 -1.42 18.55 -35.30
CA GLY A 80 -0.25 17.86 -34.78
C GLY A 80 -0.47 16.37 -34.63
N LYS A 81 0.65 15.63 -34.57
CA LYS A 81 0.68 14.20 -34.26
C LYS A 81 1.72 13.92 -33.19
N ALA A 82 1.40 13.03 -32.27
CA ALA A 82 2.34 12.52 -31.28
C ALA A 82 2.39 10.99 -31.38
N LYS A 83 3.60 10.43 -31.34
CA LYS A 83 3.77 8.96 -31.29
C LYS A 83 3.23 8.39 -29.98
N SER A 84 3.43 9.11 -28.89
CA SER A 84 2.86 8.81 -27.59
C SER A 84 2.62 10.09 -26.79
N ALA A 85 1.72 10.03 -25.82
CA ALA A 85 1.59 11.02 -24.76
C ALA A 85 1.24 10.35 -23.43
N GLU A 86 1.67 10.96 -22.33
CA GLU A 86 1.25 10.65 -20.96
C GLU A 86 0.53 11.89 -20.44
N VAL A 87 -0.73 11.72 -20.05
CA VAL A 87 -1.55 12.76 -19.45
C VAL A 87 -1.73 12.42 -17.98
N VAL A 88 -1.48 13.39 -17.11
CA VAL A 88 -1.71 13.30 -15.66
C VAL A 88 -2.59 14.46 -15.23
N GLU A 89 -3.81 14.15 -14.82
CA GLU A 89 -4.76 15.09 -14.23
C GLU A 89 -4.73 14.93 -12.70
N ARG A 90 -4.64 16.03 -11.95
CA ARG A 90 -4.57 16.01 -10.48
C ARG A 90 -5.30 17.21 -9.88
N TYR A 91 -6.02 16.97 -8.79
CA TYR A 91 -6.58 18.04 -7.96
C TYR A 91 -5.47 18.77 -7.21
N SER A 92 -5.50 20.11 -7.19
CA SER A 92 -4.38 20.92 -6.71
C SER A 92 -3.95 20.62 -5.28
N GLU A 93 -4.90 20.35 -4.38
CA GLU A 93 -4.62 20.08 -2.97
C GLU A 93 -4.41 18.60 -2.65
N ALA A 94 -4.69 17.69 -3.60
CA ALA A 94 -4.54 16.25 -3.38
C ALA A 94 -3.10 15.88 -3.02
N GLU A 95 -2.11 16.61 -3.53
CA GLU A 95 -0.70 16.33 -3.25
C GLU A 95 -0.31 16.61 -1.79
N LYS A 96 -1.12 17.37 -1.04
CA LYS A 96 -0.85 17.78 0.35
C LYS A 96 -1.48 16.86 1.39
N LEU A 97 -2.28 15.87 0.98
CA LEU A 97 -2.92 14.94 1.91
C LEU A 97 -1.86 14.00 2.53
N PRO A 98 -1.78 13.90 3.87
CA PRO A 98 -0.92 12.94 4.55
C PRO A 98 -1.35 11.50 4.27
N ILE A 99 -0.36 10.64 4.04
CA ILE A 99 -0.53 9.23 3.74
C ILE A 99 0.42 8.37 4.60
N PHE A 100 -0.10 7.27 5.13
CA PHE A 100 0.67 6.22 5.81
C PHE A 100 0.56 4.91 5.05
N CYS A 101 1.69 4.39 4.57
CA CYS A 101 1.75 3.18 3.75
C CYS A 101 2.30 1.97 4.53
N LEU A 102 1.72 0.80 4.26
CA LEU A 102 2.08 -0.51 4.78
C LEU A 102 2.03 -1.56 3.68
N ALA A 103 2.71 -2.68 3.87
CA ALA A 103 2.49 -3.88 3.06
C ALA A 103 1.42 -4.76 3.72
N ARG A 104 0.49 -5.29 2.94
CA ARG A 104 -0.52 -6.26 3.36
C ARG A 104 -0.36 -7.55 2.56
N PHE A 105 0.07 -8.62 3.23
CA PHE A 105 0.18 -9.95 2.63
C PHE A 105 -1.13 -10.71 2.89
N GLU A 106 -1.84 -11.06 1.84
CA GLU A 106 -3.13 -11.76 1.92
C GLU A 106 -2.93 -13.27 1.78
N SER A 107 -3.98 -14.08 1.98
CA SER A 107 -3.91 -15.56 1.95
C SER A 107 -3.20 -16.15 0.72
N LYS A 108 -3.25 -15.48 -0.44
CA LYS A 108 -2.53 -15.88 -1.66
C LYS A 108 -1.00 -15.69 -1.58
N ASP A 109 -0.54 -14.81 -0.71
CA ASP A 109 0.87 -14.53 -0.44
C ASP A 109 1.41 -15.40 0.72
N LEU A 110 0.59 -16.29 1.27
CA LEU A 110 0.91 -17.12 2.43
C LEU A 110 0.98 -18.59 2.02
N SER A 111 2.20 -19.14 1.91
CA SER A 111 2.39 -20.56 1.66
C SER A 111 2.19 -21.38 2.93
N VAL A 112 1.51 -22.53 2.81
CA VAL A 112 1.34 -23.48 3.92
C VAL A 112 2.58 -24.36 4.03
N VAL A 113 3.20 -24.39 5.21
CA VAL A 113 4.40 -25.19 5.50
C VAL A 113 4.11 -26.43 6.33
N GLU A 114 3.04 -26.40 7.12
CA GLU A 114 2.58 -27.52 7.94
C GLU A 114 1.06 -27.48 8.08
N GLU A 115 0.40 -28.63 7.95
CA GLU A 115 -1.04 -28.81 8.19
C GLU A 115 -1.19 -29.69 9.44
N SER A 116 -1.98 -29.26 10.43
CA SER A 116 -2.25 -30.01 11.66
C SER A 116 -3.75 -30.01 12.00
N GLU A 117 -4.15 -30.75 13.03
CA GLU A 117 -5.54 -30.74 13.52
C GLU A 117 -5.93 -29.37 14.14
N ASP A 118 -4.96 -28.64 14.69
CA ASP A 118 -5.18 -27.40 15.45
C ASP A 118 -5.12 -26.12 14.56
N GLY A 119 -4.44 -26.22 13.42
CA GLY A 119 -4.27 -25.09 12.52
C GLY A 119 -3.32 -25.34 11.36
N LEU A 120 -3.05 -24.26 10.64
CA LEU A 120 -2.08 -24.21 9.55
C LEU A 120 -0.89 -23.37 9.96
N LYS A 121 0.32 -23.85 9.69
CA LYS A 121 1.52 -22.99 9.74
C LYS A 121 1.76 -22.42 8.38
N VAL A 122 1.94 -21.11 8.32
CA VAL A 122 2.13 -20.39 7.07
C VAL A 122 3.36 -19.50 7.12
N LYS A 123 3.89 -19.20 5.94
CA LYS A 123 4.95 -18.21 5.76
C LYS A 123 4.70 -17.37 4.52
N ILE A 124 5.33 -16.20 4.47
CA ILE A 124 5.30 -15.34 3.29
C ILE A 124 5.93 -16.05 2.08
N GLN A 125 5.23 -16.01 0.95
CA GLN A 125 5.70 -16.50 -0.34
C GLN A 125 5.80 -15.35 -1.34
N LEU A 126 7.03 -14.91 -1.59
CA LEU A 126 7.38 -13.90 -2.59
C LEU A 126 8.48 -14.40 -3.51
N SER A 127 8.56 -13.84 -4.73
CA SER A 127 9.71 -13.99 -5.60
C SER A 127 10.97 -13.41 -4.92
N LYS A 128 12.16 -13.86 -5.34
CA LYS A 128 13.41 -13.31 -4.79
C LYS A 128 13.59 -11.85 -5.22
N GLU A 129 13.14 -11.51 -6.42
CA GLU A 129 13.12 -10.15 -6.94
C GLU A 129 12.26 -9.22 -6.07
N ASP A 130 11.06 -9.65 -5.66
CA ASP A 130 10.20 -8.86 -4.77
C ASP A 130 10.86 -8.66 -3.39
N GLN A 131 11.47 -9.71 -2.83
CA GLN A 131 12.17 -9.64 -1.53
C GLN A 131 13.34 -8.65 -1.58
N GLU A 132 14.13 -8.68 -2.66
CA GLU A 132 15.24 -7.76 -2.88
C GLU A 132 14.75 -6.32 -3.09
N ALA A 133 13.65 -6.13 -3.82
CA ALA A 133 13.02 -4.83 -3.99
C ALA A 133 12.53 -4.26 -2.65
N PHE A 134 11.93 -5.07 -1.78
CA PHE A 134 11.53 -4.64 -0.44
C PHE A 134 12.72 -4.13 0.38
N LEU A 135 13.82 -4.88 0.39
CA LEU A 135 15.03 -4.52 1.13
C LEU A 135 15.66 -3.23 0.57
N LYS A 136 15.76 -3.12 -0.76
CA LYS A 136 16.31 -1.95 -1.45
C LYS A 136 15.48 -0.70 -1.18
N ASP A 137 14.16 -0.81 -1.30
CA ASP A 137 13.29 0.35 -1.33
C ASP A 137 12.87 0.78 0.08
N PHE A 138 12.57 -0.13 1.00
CA PHE A 138 11.98 0.20 2.31
C PHE A 138 12.93 0.07 3.49
N GLY A 139 13.89 -0.85 3.42
CA GLY A 139 14.93 -1.01 4.43
C GLY A 139 14.95 -2.38 5.11
N PRO A 140 15.89 -2.55 6.06
CA PRO A 140 16.24 -3.86 6.62
C PRO A 140 15.38 -4.29 7.80
N ILE A 141 14.38 -3.52 8.22
CA ILE A 141 13.54 -3.87 9.36
C ILE A 141 12.11 -4.12 8.89
N ALA A 142 11.56 -5.27 9.29
CA ALA A 142 10.16 -5.60 9.15
C ALA A 142 9.46 -5.56 10.52
N VAL A 143 8.39 -4.79 10.62
CA VAL A 143 7.55 -4.72 11.83
C VAL A 143 6.18 -5.30 11.50
N VAL A 144 5.89 -6.49 12.00
CA VAL A 144 4.56 -7.11 11.91
C VAL A 144 3.65 -6.42 12.90
N LEU A 145 2.53 -5.89 12.40
CA LEU A 145 1.63 -5.05 13.17
C LEU A 145 0.59 -5.86 13.96
N PRO A 146 0.15 -5.34 15.11
CA PRO A 146 -0.90 -5.98 15.88
C PRO A 146 -2.24 -5.97 15.14
N GLY A 147 -3.09 -6.95 15.42
CA GLY A 147 -4.42 -7.05 14.82
C GLY A 147 -5.33 -5.84 15.10
N ASP A 148 -5.10 -5.14 16.21
CA ASP A 148 -5.84 -3.95 16.63
C ASP A 148 -5.25 -2.63 16.05
N PHE A 149 -4.27 -2.69 15.14
CA PHE A 149 -3.57 -1.51 14.63
C PHE A 149 -4.50 -0.47 13.98
N TYR A 150 -5.43 -0.91 13.12
CA TYR A 150 -6.41 -0.01 12.51
C TYR A 150 -7.35 0.59 13.54
N ASP A 151 -7.77 -0.18 14.55
CA ASP A 151 -8.64 0.33 15.62
C ASP A 151 -7.95 1.45 16.41
N ARG A 152 -6.64 1.33 16.67
CA ARG A 152 -5.83 2.39 17.30
C ARG A 152 -5.81 3.66 16.43
N ILE A 153 -5.66 3.53 15.11
CA ILE A 153 -5.71 4.66 14.18
C ILE A 153 -7.10 5.29 14.18
N TYR A 154 -8.16 4.52 13.93
CA TYR A 154 -9.52 5.03 13.84
C TYR A 154 -9.97 5.69 15.14
N LYS A 155 -9.62 5.12 16.29
CA LYS A 155 -9.84 5.75 17.59
C LYS A 155 -9.16 7.12 17.66
N THR A 156 -7.89 7.20 17.27
CA THR A 156 -7.11 8.45 17.29
C THR A 156 -7.70 9.50 16.34
N CYS A 157 -8.04 9.12 15.10
CA CYS A 157 -8.66 10.01 14.13
C CYS A 157 -10.00 10.54 14.66
N LYS A 158 -10.84 9.66 15.23
CA LYS A 158 -12.12 10.04 15.82
C LYS A 158 -11.97 11.00 17.01
N GLU A 159 -11.02 10.74 17.91
CA GLU A 159 -10.74 11.61 19.07
C GLU A 159 -10.21 12.98 18.66
N LYS A 160 -9.51 13.08 17.52
CA LYS A 160 -8.97 14.32 16.97
C LYS A 160 -9.90 14.99 15.95
N GLU A 161 -11.08 14.42 15.69
CA GLU A 161 -12.03 14.89 14.67
C GLU A 161 -11.40 14.99 13.27
N ILE A 162 -10.56 14.01 12.91
CA ILE A 162 -9.89 13.91 11.60
C ILE A 162 -10.63 12.87 10.74
N GLU A 163 -10.99 13.25 9.52
CA GLU A 163 -11.49 12.31 8.52
C GLU A 163 -10.34 11.47 7.95
N SER A 164 -10.54 10.15 7.91
CA SER A 164 -9.55 9.24 7.35
C SER A 164 -10.21 8.09 6.61
N THR A 165 -9.53 7.60 5.58
CA THR A 165 -9.89 6.37 4.87
C THR A 165 -8.69 5.44 4.81
N ALA A 166 -8.94 4.14 4.81
CA ALA A 166 -7.92 3.13 4.64
C ALA A 166 -8.34 2.09 3.61
N GLY A 167 -7.37 1.60 2.84
CA GLY A 167 -7.68 0.74 1.70
C GLY A 167 -6.44 0.18 1.02
N LYS A 168 -6.67 -0.90 0.27
CA LYS A 168 -5.66 -1.51 -0.59
C LYS A 168 -5.45 -0.66 -1.82
N VAL A 169 -4.21 -0.59 -2.28
CA VAL A 169 -3.88 0.04 -3.55
C VAL A 169 -4.35 -0.84 -4.71
N ALA A 170 -5.07 -0.22 -5.65
CA ALA A 170 -5.37 -0.76 -6.95
C ALA A 170 -4.21 -0.46 -7.91
N TYR A 171 -3.64 -1.52 -8.45
CA TYR A 171 -2.54 -1.47 -9.41
C TYR A 171 -3.08 -1.48 -10.83
N LEU A 172 -2.78 -0.43 -11.59
CA LEU A 172 -3.43 -0.10 -12.84
C LEU A 172 -2.46 -0.11 -14.02
N ASP A 173 -2.93 -0.66 -15.13
CA ASP A 173 -2.30 -0.47 -16.43
C ASP A 173 -2.79 0.85 -17.04
N TYR A 174 -1.91 1.85 -17.10
CA TYR A 174 -2.22 3.17 -17.63
C TYR A 174 -2.19 3.26 -19.17
N ASP A 175 -1.80 2.20 -19.86
CA ASP A 175 -1.91 2.11 -21.33
C ASP A 175 -3.36 1.85 -21.77
N TYR A 176 -4.24 1.46 -20.83
CA TYR A 176 -5.66 1.30 -21.06
C TYR A 176 -6.47 2.48 -20.49
N HIS A 177 -7.27 3.13 -21.34
CA HIS A 177 -8.21 4.14 -20.89
C HIS A 177 -9.44 3.49 -20.25
N ASP A 178 -9.63 3.75 -18.95
CA ASP A 178 -10.78 3.30 -18.17
C ASP A 178 -11.75 4.47 -17.93
N SER A 179 -12.91 4.43 -18.59
CA SER A 179 -13.95 5.46 -18.46
C SER A 179 -14.63 5.44 -17.09
N GLY A 180 -14.69 4.29 -16.42
CA GLY A 180 -15.20 4.18 -15.05
C GLY A 180 -14.26 4.89 -14.07
N ARG A 181 -12.95 4.67 -14.22
CA ARG A 181 -11.93 5.37 -13.42
C ARG A 181 -11.95 6.88 -13.67
N LYS A 182 -12.08 7.32 -14.93
CA LYS A 182 -12.22 8.75 -15.24
C LYS A 182 -13.45 9.36 -14.57
N LYS A 183 -14.58 8.66 -14.60
CA LYS A 183 -15.81 9.09 -13.91
C LYS A 183 -15.59 9.23 -12.40
N LEU A 184 -14.98 8.23 -11.74
CA LEU A 184 -14.66 8.29 -10.31
C LEU A 184 -13.75 9.48 -9.99
N PHE A 185 -12.75 9.73 -10.84
CA PHE A 185 -11.87 10.88 -10.69
C PHE A 185 -12.65 12.19 -10.81
N ASP A 186 -13.47 12.37 -11.85
CA ASP A 186 -14.24 13.59 -12.09
C ASP A 186 -15.27 13.89 -10.99
N GLU A 187 -15.78 12.84 -10.35
CA GLU A 187 -16.68 12.94 -9.19
C GLU A 187 -15.94 13.20 -7.87
N GLY A 188 -14.61 13.30 -7.88
CA GLY A 188 -13.78 13.56 -6.71
C GLY A 188 -13.69 12.37 -5.75
N SER A 189 -13.82 11.13 -6.25
CA SER A 189 -13.74 9.93 -5.40
C SER A 189 -12.39 9.78 -4.72
N VAL A 190 -12.41 9.47 -3.42
CA VAL A 190 -11.21 9.16 -2.63
C VAL A 190 -10.44 7.93 -3.14
N ASP A 191 -11.06 7.10 -3.99
CA ASP A 191 -10.40 5.95 -4.63
C ASP A 191 -9.12 6.35 -5.38
N MET A 192 -9.05 7.59 -5.88
CA MET A 192 -7.87 8.11 -6.58
C MET A 192 -6.60 8.10 -5.73
N PHE A 193 -6.74 8.13 -4.40
CA PHE A 193 -5.62 8.06 -3.45
C PHE A 193 -5.08 6.63 -3.27
N PHE A 194 -5.72 5.66 -3.90
CA PHE A 194 -5.35 4.24 -3.86
C PHE A 194 -5.00 3.71 -5.25
N TRP A 195 -4.76 4.57 -6.23
CA TRP A 195 -4.33 4.17 -7.58
C TRP A 195 -2.83 4.27 -7.72
N LYS A 196 -2.21 3.22 -8.28
CA LYS A 196 -0.78 3.18 -8.53
C LYS A 196 -0.46 2.44 -9.83
N ASP A 197 0.63 2.81 -10.49
CA ASP A 197 1.10 2.12 -11.70
C ASP A 197 1.37 0.62 -11.38
N ASP A 198 1.02 -0.28 -12.31
CA ASP A 198 1.16 -1.73 -12.13
C ASP A 198 2.57 -2.17 -11.72
N PHE A 199 3.60 -1.41 -12.12
CA PHE A 199 4.98 -1.62 -11.71
C PHE A 199 5.15 -1.81 -10.20
N PHE A 200 4.35 -1.11 -9.38
CA PHE A 200 4.48 -1.12 -7.92
C PHE A 200 3.73 -2.27 -7.23
N ARG A 201 3.15 -3.20 -8.00
CA ARG A 201 2.35 -4.33 -7.47
C ARG A 201 3.08 -5.16 -6.40
N TYR A 202 4.40 -5.29 -6.52
CA TYR A 202 5.21 -6.03 -5.55
C TYR A 202 5.09 -5.49 -4.12
N GLN A 203 4.79 -4.19 -3.96
CA GLN A 203 4.69 -3.52 -2.66
C GLN A 203 3.50 -3.99 -1.82
N ARG A 204 2.45 -4.56 -2.46
CA ARG A 204 1.22 -5.03 -1.79
C ARG A 204 0.65 -3.98 -0.84
N GLU A 205 0.62 -2.76 -1.33
CA GLU A 205 0.46 -1.56 -0.53
C GLU A 205 -0.98 -1.42 -0.01
N CYS A 206 -1.08 -1.08 1.27
CA CYS A 206 -2.29 -0.59 1.91
C CYS A 206 -1.98 0.79 2.48
N ARG A 207 -2.95 1.69 2.38
CA ARG A 207 -2.79 3.10 2.76
C ARG A 207 -3.79 3.48 3.82
N ILE A 208 -3.40 4.40 4.68
CA ILE A 208 -4.30 5.27 5.42
C ILE A 208 -4.07 6.70 4.91
N VAL A 209 -5.13 7.41 4.56
CA VAL A 209 -5.11 8.79 4.08
C VAL A 209 -5.97 9.64 5.00
N LEU A 210 -5.46 10.79 5.45
CA LEU A 210 -6.24 11.78 6.19
C LEU A 210 -6.87 12.74 5.16
N THR A 211 -8.17 12.62 4.90
CA THR A 211 -8.81 13.16 3.68
C THR A 211 -9.22 14.63 3.80
N ASP A 212 -9.26 15.17 5.01
CA ASP A 212 -9.58 16.55 5.33
C ASP A 212 -8.37 17.35 5.85
N THR A 213 -7.20 16.71 5.89
CA THR A 213 -5.98 17.27 6.47
C THR A 213 -4.98 17.56 5.37
N PHE A 214 -4.45 18.79 5.33
CA PHE A 214 -3.50 19.23 4.31
C PHE A 214 -2.20 19.71 4.98
N VAL A 215 -1.06 19.18 4.56
CA VAL A 215 0.26 19.52 5.10
C VAL A 215 1.25 19.83 3.98
N GLU A 216 2.16 20.77 4.25
CA GLU A 216 3.21 21.15 3.29
C GLU A 216 4.30 20.07 3.18
N GLU A 217 4.61 19.35 4.26
CA GLU A 217 5.63 18.31 4.27
C GLU A 217 5.08 16.97 4.80
N ASN A 218 4.81 16.91 6.10
CA ASN A 218 4.41 15.68 6.77
C ASN A 218 3.54 15.98 8.00
N LEU A 219 2.93 14.93 8.53
CA LEU A 219 2.21 14.91 9.80
C LEU A 219 2.66 13.70 10.61
N VAL A 220 2.68 13.83 11.94
CA VAL A 220 2.86 12.69 12.85
C VAL A 220 1.54 12.42 13.57
N LEU A 221 0.95 11.25 13.30
CA LEU A 221 -0.24 10.77 14.01
C LEU A 221 0.20 9.83 15.15
N GLU A 222 -0.06 10.23 16.39
CA GLU A 222 0.29 9.44 17.58
C GLU A 222 -0.85 8.48 17.95
N VAL A 223 -0.63 7.17 17.75
CA VAL A 223 -1.66 6.12 17.93
C VAL A 223 -1.45 5.25 19.18
N GLY A 224 -0.51 5.66 20.04
CA GLY A 224 -0.09 4.89 21.21
C GLY A 224 0.91 3.78 20.88
N SER A 225 1.66 3.36 21.90
CA SER A 225 2.76 2.40 21.74
C SER A 225 2.29 1.09 21.10
N LEU A 226 3.08 0.56 20.18
CA LEU A 226 2.86 -0.74 19.52
C LEU A 226 3.73 -1.85 20.13
N ARG A 227 4.59 -1.52 21.11
CA ARG A 227 5.58 -2.43 21.70
C ARG A 227 4.96 -3.65 22.39
N ASP A 228 3.70 -3.57 22.76
CA ASP A 228 2.98 -4.63 23.46
C ASP A 228 2.74 -5.86 22.58
N LYS A 229 2.60 -5.68 21.27
CA LYS A 229 2.15 -6.74 20.35
C LYS A 229 2.86 -6.76 19.00
N ALA A 230 3.61 -5.72 18.64
CA ALA A 230 4.37 -5.71 17.39
C ALA A 230 5.55 -6.68 17.45
N ILE A 231 5.83 -7.35 16.33
CA ILE A 231 7.00 -8.23 16.18
C ILE A 231 7.99 -7.53 15.25
N VAL A 232 9.24 -7.41 15.70
CA VAL A 232 10.31 -6.75 14.95
C VAL A 232 11.33 -7.79 14.51
N LEU A 233 11.64 -7.80 13.21
CA LEU A 233 12.53 -8.75 12.55
C LEU A 233 13.44 -8.02 11.57
N ASP A 234 14.58 -8.62 11.23
CA ASP A 234 15.28 -8.26 10.00
C ASP A 234 14.40 -8.61 8.78
N THR A 235 14.38 -7.77 7.75
CA THR A 235 13.55 -7.97 6.55
C THR A 235 13.85 -9.30 5.85
N LYS A 236 15.11 -9.75 5.82
CA LYS A 236 15.47 -11.05 5.23
C LYS A 236 14.98 -12.19 6.10
N GLU A 237 15.18 -12.08 7.42
CA GLU A 237 14.66 -13.07 8.36
C GLU A 237 13.14 -13.20 8.28
N PHE A 238 12.44 -12.08 8.13
CA PHE A 238 10.99 -12.04 7.91
C PHE A 238 10.58 -12.83 6.66
N PHE A 239 11.27 -12.66 5.53
CA PHE A 239 10.91 -13.40 4.31
C PHE A 239 11.36 -14.87 4.31
N GLU A 240 12.46 -15.20 4.99
CA GLU A 240 13.06 -16.54 4.91
C GLU A 240 12.50 -17.49 5.97
N ASN A 241 12.32 -16.99 7.20
CA ASN A 241 12.16 -17.84 8.40
C ASN A 241 10.89 -17.53 9.21
N PHE A 242 10.23 -16.39 8.99
CA PHE A 242 9.02 -16.07 9.75
C PHE A 242 7.87 -17.02 9.38
N ILE A 243 7.51 -17.86 10.33
CA ILE A 243 6.40 -18.80 10.27
C ILE A 243 5.43 -18.42 11.39
N PHE A 244 4.13 -18.39 11.08
CA PHE A 244 3.08 -18.12 12.05
C PHE A 244 1.93 -19.10 11.89
N ASP A 245 1.23 -19.31 13.00
CA ASP A 245 0.09 -20.22 13.08
C ASP A 245 -1.21 -19.50 12.73
N VAL A 246 -2.10 -20.18 12.02
CA VAL A 246 -3.48 -19.76 11.77
C VAL A 246 -4.41 -20.85 12.30
N ASN A 247 -4.99 -20.61 13.47
CA ASN A 247 -5.76 -21.61 14.23
C ASN A 247 -7.23 -21.68 13.79
N PHE A 248 -7.83 -22.88 13.83
CA PHE A 248 -9.22 -23.09 13.40
C PHE A 248 -10.27 -22.54 14.39
N GLU A 249 -9.94 -22.40 15.68
CA GLU A 249 -10.92 -22.01 16.72
C GLU A 249 -11.21 -20.50 16.75
N GLU A 250 -10.19 -19.65 16.66
CA GLU A 250 -10.34 -18.18 16.64
C GLU A 250 -11.13 -17.68 15.42
N MET A 251 -11.11 -18.46 14.32
CA MET A 251 -11.86 -18.16 13.09
C MET A 251 -13.38 -18.24 13.26
N LYS A 252 -13.89 -19.03 14.22
CA LYS A 252 -15.33 -19.09 14.51
C LYS A 252 -15.85 -17.82 15.19
N GLU A 253 -14.96 -17.02 15.79
CA GLU A 253 -15.32 -15.76 16.45
C GLU A 253 -15.32 -14.57 15.48
N LEU A 254 -14.46 -14.58 14.45
CA LEU A 254 -14.35 -13.52 13.44
C LEU A 254 -15.48 -13.50 12.39
N ILE A 255 -16.25 -14.59 12.27
CA ILE A 255 -17.36 -14.73 11.30
C ILE A 255 -18.73 -14.43 11.95
N LYS A 256 -18.78 -14.00 13.23
CA LYS A 256 -20.00 -13.53 13.90
C LYS A 256 -20.13 -12.01 13.82
#